data_AF-A0A7C3ZDI5-F1
#
_entry.id   AF-A0A7C3ZDI5-F1
#
_cell.length_a   1.000
_cell.length_b   1.000
_cell.length_c   1.000
_cell.angle_alpha   90.00
_cell.angle_beta   90.00
_cell.angle_gamma   90.00
#
_symmetry.space_group_name_H-M   'P 1'
#
loop_
_entity.id
_entity.type
_entity.pdbx_description
1 polymer ?
#
loop_
_entity_poly.entity_id
_entity_poly.type
_entity_poly.pdbx_seq_one_letter_code
_entity_poly.pdbx_strand_id
1 'polypeptide(L)'
;MPESKASSLGVYKTGEIYSGKHGRSLKLYGLSPTNSNVYERGIVIHPSPYVKEADVKPGRSWGCMAFDYKVSGDVINMLRDGALIYANRVR
;
A
#
# COMPACT_ATOMS: atom_id res chain seq x y z
N MET A 1 -9.38 4.82 11.27
CA MET A 1 -9.81 4.03 12.44
C MET A 1 -8.70 3.10 12.86
N PRO A 2 -8.24 3.15 14.12
CA PRO A 2 -7.38 2.11 14.70
C PRO A 2 -8.06 0.73 14.61
N GLU A 3 -7.29 -0.35 14.51
CA GLU A 3 -7.76 -1.76 14.53
C GLU A 3 -8.76 -2.21 13.45
N SER A 4 -9.07 -1.39 12.44
CA SER A 4 -10.03 -1.76 11.39
C SER A 4 -9.58 -2.88 10.45
N LYS A 5 -8.26 -3.16 10.42
CA LYS A 5 -7.61 -4.08 9.45
C LYS A 5 -7.98 -3.78 8.00
N ALA A 6 -8.24 -2.51 7.68
CA ALA A 6 -8.69 -2.06 6.37
C ALA A 6 -7.88 -0.86 5.87
N SER A 7 -7.79 -0.74 4.55
CA SER A 7 -7.24 0.45 3.88
C SER A 7 -8.14 1.66 4.12
N SER A 8 -7.53 2.83 4.25
CA SER A 8 -8.28 4.09 4.35
C SER A 8 -8.72 4.56 2.95
N LEU A 9 -9.84 5.27 2.85
CA LEU A 9 -10.25 5.88 1.58
C LEU A 9 -9.57 7.25 1.42
N GLY A 10 -9.42 7.71 0.17
CA GLY A 10 -8.90 9.04 -0.15
C GLY A 10 -7.60 9.03 -0.97
N VAL A 11 -6.98 10.20 -1.05
CA VAL A 11 -5.74 10.43 -1.81
C VAL A 11 -4.53 10.15 -0.95
N TYR A 12 -3.57 9.42 -1.50
CA TYR A 12 -2.27 9.12 -0.91
C TYR A 12 -1.17 9.76 -1.75
N LYS A 13 -0.06 10.12 -1.11
CA LYS A 13 1.21 10.46 -1.76
C LYS A 13 2.25 9.40 -1.41
N THR A 14 3.00 8.95 -2.39
CA THR A 14 4.11 8.03 -2.15
C THR A 14 5.35 8.75 -1.61
N GLY A 15 6.09 8.05 -0.77
CA GLY A 15 7.22 8.57 -0.01
C GLY A 15 8.55 7.93 -0.39
N GLU A 16 9.41 7.78 0.62
CA GLU A 16 10.69 7.13 0.43
C GLU A 16 10.54 5.60 0.34
N ILE A 17 11.50 5.00 -0.35
CA ILE A 17 11.71 3.56 -0.32
C ILE A 17 12.41 3.20 0.99
N TYR A 18 11.97 2.12 1.63
CA TYR A 18 12.67 1.54 2.76
C TYR A 18 12.68 0.01 2.66
N SER A 19 13.56 -0.64 3.41
CA SER A 19 13.59 -2.09 3.53
C SER A 19 13.11 -2.49 4.92
N GLY A 20 11.95 -3.15 4.99
CA GLY A 20 11.35 -3.63 6.23
C GLY A 20 11.22 -5.15 6.26
N LYS A 21 10.37 -5.66 7.17
CA LYS A 21 10.10 -7.11 7.29
C LYS A 21 9.57 -7.77 6.01
N HIS A 22 8.96 -6.98 5.12
CA HIS A 22 8.42 -7.44 3.84
C HIS A 22 9.36 -7.12 2.67
N GLY A 23 10.63 -6.79 2.96
CA GLY A 23 11.58 -6.36 1.95
C GLY A 23 11.36 -4.92 1.49
N ARG A 24 11.78 -4.65 0.24
CA ARG A 24 11.71 -3.33 -0.38
C ARG A 24 10.25 -2.86 -0.46
N SER A 25 9.97 -1.73 0.18
CA SER A 25 8.63 -1.19 0.38
C SER A 25 8.63 0.32 0.16
N LEU A 26 7.47 0.89 -0.18
CA LEU A 26 7.31 2.33 -0.43
C LEU A 26 6.35 2.92 0.59
N LYS A 27 6.81 3.94 1.33
CA LYS A 27 5.99 4.62 2.32
C LYS A 27 4.83 5.38 1.68
N LEU A 28 3.75 5.53 2.44
CA LEU A 28 2.57 6.27 2.01
C LEU A 28 2.22 7.36 3.03
N TYR A 29 1.78 8.51 2.51
CA TYR A 29 1.24 9.62 3.28
C TYR A 29 -0.21 9.83 2.87
N GLY A 30 -1.10 10.02 3.85
CA GLY A 30 -2.49 10.38 3.57
C GLY A 30 -2.64 11.87 3.33
N LEU A 31 -3.37 12.25 2.28
CA LEU A 31 -3.68 13.63 1.92
C LEU A 31 -5.17 13.97 2.07
N SER A 32 -5.96 13.08 2.66
CA SER A 32 -7.39 13.26 2.92
C SER A 32 -7.69 13.10 4.41
N PRO A 33 -8.73 13.76 4.96
CA PRO A 33 -9.11 13.61 6.37
C PRO A 33 -9.37 12.15 6.76
N THR A 34 -9.85 11.33 5.84
CA THR A 34 -10.14 9.90 6.04
C THR A 34 -8.89 9.02 6.13
N ASN A 35 -7.73 9.50 5.70
CA ASN A 35 -6.48 8.74 5.66
C ASN A 35 -5.28 9.48 6.26
N SER A 36 -5.49 10.57 6.99
CA SER A 36 -4.43 11.43 7.55
C SER A 36 -3.39 10.70 8.42
N ASN A 37 -3.76 9.56 9.02
CA ASN A 37 -2.88 8.76 9.89
C ASN A 37 -2.21 7.55 9.19
N VAL A 38 -2.23 7.47 7.86
CA VAL A 38 -1.65 6.35 7.08
C VAL A 38 -0.17 6.13 7.41
N TYR A 39 0.62 7.20 7.51
CA TYR A 39 2.05 7.12 7.80
C TYR A 39 2.31 6.56 9.21
N GLU A 40 1.62 7.10 10.21
CA GLU A 40 1.71 6.66 11.61
C GLU A 40 1.29 5.20 11.79
N ARG A 41 0.30 4.75 11.00
CA ARG A 41 -0.15 3.35 10.98
C ARG A 41 0.82 2.39 10.27
N GLY A 42 1.91 2.89 9.68
CA GLY A 42 2.87 2.06 8.94
C GLY A 42 2.26 1.41 7.70
N ILE A 43 1.28 2.06 7.05
CA ILE A 43 0.66 1.57 5.82
C ILE A 43 1.56 1.91 4.63
N VAL A 44 1.90 0.89 3.85
CA VAL A 44 2.91 0.97 2.77
C VAL A 44 2.49 0.19 1.54
N ILE A 45 3.19 0.39 0.43
CA ILE A 45 3.23 -0.57 -0.68
C ILE A 45 4.34 -1.59 -0.39
N HIS A 46 4.05 -2.89 -0.49
CA HIS A 46 5.05 -3.94 -0.28
C HIS A 46 4.72 -5.22 -1.06
N PRO A 47 5.71 -6.08 -1.36
CA PRO A 47 5.45 -7.42 -1.89
C PRO A 47 4.86 -8.34 -0.82
N SER A 48 4.08 -9.35 -1.23
CA SER A 48 3.44 -10.28 -0.32
C SER A 48 3.29 -11.69 -0.89
N PRO A 49 3.47 -12.75 -0.09
CA PRO A 49 3.29 -14.13 -0.56
C PRO A 49 1.82 -14.51 -0.77
N TYR A 50 0.88 -13.74 -0.22
CA TYR A 50 -0.57 -13.96 -0.34
C TYR A 50 -1.21 -13.21 -1.52
N VAL A 51 -0.41 -12.55 -2.35
CA VAL A 51 -0.86 -11.91 -3.59
C VAL A 51 -0.10 -12.58 -4.73
N LYS A 52 -0.78 -13.42 -5.50
CA LYS A 52 -0.25 -13.99 -6.74
C LYS A 52 -1.26 -13.86 -7.86
N GLU A 53 -0.76 -13.69 -9.08
CA GLU A 53 -1.60 -13.59 -10.28
C GLU A 53 -2.47 -14.85 -10.50
N ALA A 54 -1.96 -16.02 -10.10
CA ALA A 54 -2.70 -17.29 -10.20
C ALA A 54 -3.82 -17.43 -9.15
N ASP A 55 -3.90 -16.55 -8.15
CA ASP A 55 -4.90 -16.67 -7.09
C ASP A 55 -6.25 -16.10 -7.58
N VAL A 56 -7.30 -16.94 -7.58
CA VAL A 56 -8.69 -16.48 -7.85
C VAL A 56 -9.12 -15.40 -6.85
N LYS A 57 -8.60 -15.47 -5.62
CA LYS A 57 -8.82 -14.47 -4.58
C LYS A 57 -7.58 -14.36 -3.69
N PRO A 58 -6.87 -13.22 -3.67
CA PRO A 58 -5.71 -13.05 -2.82
C PRO A 58 -6.10 -12.99 -1.34
N GLY A 59 -5.11 -13.19 -0.48
CA GLY A 59 -5.23 -12.93 0.96
C GLY A 59 -5.45 -11.45 1.27
N ARG A 60 -5.64 -11.13 2.55
CA ARG A 60 -5.94 -9.75 3.01
C ARG A 60 -4.81 -9.18 3.84
N SER A 61 -4.43 -7.93 3.54
CA SER A 61 -3.58 -7.11 4.40
C SER A 61 -4.42 -6.46 5.52
N TRP A 62 -3.76 -5.74 6.43
CA TRP A 62 -4.42 -4.89 7.44
C TRP A 62 -4.44 -3.40 7.04
N GLY A 63 -4.32 -3.14 5.75
CA GLY A 63 -4.46 -1.81 5.15
C GLY A 63 -3.40 -1.47 4.10
N CYS A 64 -2.26 -2.16 4.12
CA CYS A 64 -1.21 -2.01 3.11
C CYS A 64 -1.67 -2.38 1.71
N MET A 65 -1.07 -1.73 0.72
CA MET A 65 -1.23 -2.07 -0.69
C MET A 65 -0.21 -3.17 -1.05
N ALA A 66 -0.65 -4.42 -1.06
CA ALA A 66 0.22 -5.57 -1.27
C ALA A 66 0.23 -5.99 -2.76
N PHE A 67 1.42 -6.33 -3.28
CA PHE A 67 1.61 -6.77 -4.66
C PHE A 67 2.34 -8.12 -4.72
N ASP A 68 2.24 -8.81 -5.86
CA ASP A 68 3.07 -9.99 -6.13
C ASP A 68 4.55 -9.58 -6.15
N TYR A 69 5.41 -10.43 -5.59
CA TYR A 69 6.86 -10.25 -5.60
C TYR A 69 7.39 -9.98 -7.01
N LYS A 70 6.84 -10.64 -8.04
CA LYS A 70 7.28 -10.53 -9.44
C LYS A 70 7.19 -9.10 -10.00
N VAL A 71 6.20 -8.32 -9.56
CA VAL A 71 5.92 -6.98 -10.10
C VAL A 71 6.18 -5.86 -9.10
N SER A 72 6.31 -6.19 -7.82
CA SER A 72 6.48 -5.21 -6.74
C SER A 72 7.63 -4.22 -6.95
N GLY A 73 8.77 -4.70 -7.48
CA GLY A 73 9.93 -3.85 -7.76
C GLY A 73 9.64 -2.76 -8.78
N ASP A 74 8.97 -3.14 -9.88
CA ASP A 74 8.61 -2.23 -10.96
C ASP A 74 7.55 -1.23 -10.51
N VAL A 75 6.55 -1.68 -9.75
CA VAL A 75 5.55 -0.79 -9.14
C VAL A 75 6.21 0.24 -8.22
N ILE A 76 7.14 -0.18 -7.36
CA ILE A 76 7.86 0.73 -6.47
C ILE A 76 8.73 1.71 -7.27
N ASN A 77 9.39 1.26 -8.34
CA ASN A 77 10.19 2.12 -9.21
C ASN A 77 9.35 3.15 -9.97
N MET A 78 8.14 2.77 -10.38
CA MET A 78 7.23 3.65 -11.10
C MET A 78 6.59 4.69 -10.18
N LEU A 79 6.27 4.30 -8.95
CA LEU A 79 5.49 5.12 -8.03
C LEU A 79 6.34 5.89 -7.02
N ARG A 80 7.66 5.65 -6.92
CA ARG A 80 8.55 6.42 -6.02
C ARG A 80 8.53 7.91 -6.33
N ASP A 81 9.01 8.70 -5.37
CA ASP A 81 9.28 10.12 -5.54
C ASP A 81 8.01 11.00 -5.74
N GLY A 82 6.88 10.60 -5.15
CA GLY A 82 5.74 11.50 -4.92
C GLY A 82 4.52 11.30 -5.83
N ALA A 83 4.37 10.13 -6.45
CA ALA A 83 3.15 9.75 -7.15
C ALA A 83 1.90 9.86 -6.24
N LEU A 84 0.75 10.13 -6.87
CA LEU A 84 -0.55 10.16 -6.20
C LEU A 84 -1.32 8.86 -6.46
N ILE A 85 -1.95 8.33 -5.41
CA ILE A 85 -2.82 7.15 -5.48
C ILE A 85 -4.18 7.54 -4.91
N TYR A 86 -5.26 7.21 -5.61
CA TYR A 86 -6.62 7.42 -5.12
C TYR A 86 -7.27 6.08 -4.80
N ALA A 87 -7.65 5.87 -3.54
CA ALA A 87 -8.37 4.67 -3.11
C ALA A 87 -9.82 5.01 -2.79
N ASN A 88 -10.75 4.38 -3.51
CA ASN A 88 -12.18 4.51 -3.29
C ASN A 88 -12.89 3.15 -3.36
N ARG A 89 -14.13 3.10 -2.90
CA ARG A 89 -15.02 1.96 -3.15
C ARG A 89 -15.46 2.00 -4.61
N VAL A 90 -15.27 0.90 -5.32
CA VAL A 90 -15.93 0.68 -6.61
C VAL A 90 -17.30 0.10 -6.28
N ARG A 91 -18.37 0.74 -6.77
CA ARG A 91 -19.74 0.22 -6.68
C ARG A 91 -19.98 -0.77 -7.81
#